data_AF-A0A0S7ZVL2-F1
#
_entry.id   AF-A0A0S7ZVL2-F1
#
_cell.length_a   1.000
_cell.length_b   1.000
_cell.length_c   1.000
_cell.angle_alpha   90.00
_cell.angle_beta   90.00
_cell.angle_gamma   90.00
#
_symmetry.space_group_name_H-M   'P 1'
#
loop_
_entity.id
_entity.type
_entity.pdbx_description
1 polymer ?
#
loop_
_entity_poly.entity_id
_entity_poly.type
_entity_poly.pdbx_seq_one_letter_code
_entity_poly.pdbx_strand_id
1 'polypeptide(L)'
;MADGKSKKKYELVTIDGDKARIDFLGEAKTKNDTTPYLLTVDAGKSWVLGNTLKGESYCANVDPVDFFKKIGVIVTDVVALVNPKVLDIKVEKKREEKGPKIMDYPTTYVQLVTTATGEATFMFKKYKYTMKVTDDIWYANELEVQPFRKRWFEALTQSGYEKLDQAFTDWARELPGPILKLESEIIVTNVIKNENDTQKEKAVITSIKEVKSNDLAKDTFTVPKCENINQKQLESTAKDMAKEGKLGL
;
A
#
# COMPACT_ATOMS: atom_id res chain seq x y z
N MET A 1 10.55 2.78 -24.21
CA MET A 1 9.42 1.83 -24.11
C MET A 1 10.00 0.53 -23.57
N ALA A 2 9.89 0.32 -22.26
CA ALA A 2 10.36 -0.92 -21.63
C ALA A 2 9.19 -1.91 -21.60
N ASP A 3 9.47 -3.15 -22.00
CA ASP A 3 8.53 -4.27 -22.01
C ASP A 3 7.77 -4.36 -20.68
N GLY A 4 6.47 -4.11 -20.73
CA GLY A 4 5.57 -4.07 -19.58
C GLY A 4 5.27 -5.45 -19.01
N LYS A 5 6.28 -6.12 -18.42
CA LYS A 5 6.04 -7.31 -17.61
C LYS A 5 5.29 -6.88 -16.35
N SER A 6 4.02 -7.26 -16.23
CA SER A 6 3.26 -7.12 -14.99
C SER A 6 3.96 -7.93 -13.89
N LYS A 7 4.67 -7.26 -12.97
CA LYS A 7 5.26 -7.93 -11.80
C LYS A 7 4.12 -8.31 -10.87
N LYS A 8 3.92 -9.62 -10.66
CA LYS A 8 2.97 -10.12 -9.65
C LYS A 8 3.68 -10.15 -8.31
N LYS A 9 3.04 -9.59 -7.30
CA LYS A 9 3.48 -9.65 -5.90
C LYS A 9 2.48 -10.45 -5.09
N TYR A 10 2.97 -11.13 -4.06
CA TYR A 10 2.15 -11.96 -3.20
C TYR A 10 2.45 -11.59 -1.74
N GLU A 11 1.39 -11.40 -0.96
CA GLU A 11 1.48 -11.04 0.44
C GLU A 11 0.66 -12.02 1.26
N LEU A 12 1.19 -12.39 2.43
CA LEU A 12 0.43 -13.11 3.44
C LEU A 12 0.23 -12.18 4.63
N VAL A 13 -1.03 -11.84 4.91
CA VAL A 13 -1.41 -11.02 6.05
C VAL A 13 -1.95 -11.91 7.17
N THR A 14 -1.24 -11.97 8.28
CA THR A 14 -1.64 -12.69 9.51
C THR A 14 -2.04 -11.68 10.56
N ILE A 15 -3.19 -11.88 11.23
CA ILE A 15 -3.78 -10.93 12.18
C ILE A 15 -4.21 -11.68 13.44
N ASP A 16 -3.91 -11.09 14.61
CA ASP A 16 -4.32 -11.57 15.93
C ASP A 16 -4.59 -10.37 16.84
N GLY A 17 -5.85 -9.91 16.89
CA GLY A 17 -6.27 -8.71 17.61
C GLY A 17 -5.50 -7.46 17.14
N ASP A 18 -4.73 -6.87 18.06
CA ASP A 18 -3.90 -5.68 17.81
C ASP A 18 -2.57 -5.99 17.09
N LYS A 19 -2.27 -7.28 16.85
CA LYS A 19 -1.04 -7.70 16.19
C LYS A 19 -1.31 -8.03 14.74
N ALA A 20 -0.37 -7.68 13.88
CA ALA A 20 -0.44 -8.07 12.48
C ALA A 20 0.94 -8.19 11.87
N ARG A 21 1.05 -9.13 10.93
CA ARG A 21 2.26 -9.40 10.18
C ARG A 21 1.93 -9.55 8.71
N ILE A 22 2.74 -8.94 7.87
CA ILE A 22 2.64 -8.98 6.41
C ILE A 22 3.92 -9.56 5.90
N ASP A 23 3.89 -10.80 5.42
CA ASP A 23 5.03 -11.45 4.80
C ASP A 23 4.99 -11.20 3.28
N PHE A 24 6.06 -10.62 2.73
CA PHE A 24 6.21 -10.36 1.29
C PHE A 24 6.79 -11.59 0.60
N LEU A 25 5.92 -12.37 -0.04
CA LEU A 25 6.26 -13.66 -0.59
C LEU A 25 6.90 -13.53 -1.99
N GLY A 26 7.86 -14.41 -2.27
CA GLY A 26 8.37 -14.60 -3.63
C GLY A 26 7.36 -15.31 -4.54
N GLU A 27 7.77 -15.58 -5.78
CA GLU A 27 6.90 -16.22 -6.79
C GLU A 27 6.34 -17.59 -6.35
N ALA A 28 7.07 -18.30 -5.48
CA ALA A 28 6.65 -19.59 -4.92
C ALA A 28 5.46 -19.48 -3.94
N LYS A 29 5.09 -18.27 -3.49
CA LYS A 29 4.01 -18.00 -2.52
C LYS A 29 4.17 -18.75 -1.19
N THR A 30 5.42 -19.03 -0.81
CA THR A 30 5.76 -19.71 0.44
C THR A 30 6.65 -18.81 1.28
N LYS A 31 6.43 -18.87 2.60
CA LYS A 31 7.28 -18.22 3.59
C LYS A 31 8.50 -19.10 3.88
N ASN A 32 9.64 -18.46 4.09
CA ASN A 32 10.89 -19.03 4.59
C ASN A 32 11.54 -18.05 5.58
N ASP A 33 12.69 -18.43 6.15
CA ASP A 33 13.39 -17.64 7.17
C ASP A 33 14.00 -16.32 6.65
N THR A 34 14.02 -16.14 5.32
CA THR A 34 14.49 -14.92 4.66
C THR A 34 13.36 -14.08 4.06
N THR A 35 12.11 -14.47 4.30
CA THR A 35 10.93 -13.76 3.80
C THR A 35 10.82 -12.43 4.55
N PRO A 36 10.92 -11.30 3.84
CA PRO A 36 10.76 -10.00 4.47
C PRO A 36 9.33 -9.84 4.98
N TYR A 37 9.18 -9.10 6.06
CA TYR A 37 7.88 -8.84 6.65
C TYR A 37 7.79 -7.47 7.29
N LEU A 38 6.57 -6.95 7.35
CA LEU A 38 6.18 -5.88 8.26
C LEU A 38 5.44 -6.47 9.44
N LEU A 39 5.77 -6.06 10.66
CA LEU A 39 5.15 -6.51 11.89
C LEU A 39 4.71 -5.30 12.71
N THR A 40 3.50 -5.36 13.26
CA THR A 40 3.06 -4.51 14.35
C THR A 40 2.50 -5.37 15.47
N VAL A 41 2.71 -4.95 16.70
CA VAL A 41 2.19 -5.61 17.91
C VAL A 41 1.34 -4.67 18.77
N ASP A 42 1.07 -3.46 18.26
CA ASP A 42 0.45 -2.36 19.01
C ASP A 42 -0.61 -1.63 18.16
N ALA A 43 -1.40 -2.39 17.41
CA ALA A 43 -2.45 -1.91 16.52
C ALA A 43 -1.93 -0.89 15.49
N GLY A 44 -0.74 -1.12 14.94
CA GLY A 44 -0.11 -0.27 13.94
C GLY A 44 0.33 1.10 14.48
N LYS A 45 0.61 1.25 15.77
CA LYS A 45 1.26 2.48 16.29
C LYS A 45 2.75 2.48 15.97
N SER A 46 3.36 1.30 15.97
CA SER A 46 4.73 1.05 15.55
C SER A 46 4.77 -0.05 14.50
N TRP A 47 5.79 0.00 13.66
CA TRP A 47 6.05 -0.99 12.64
C TRP A 47 7.48 -1.49 12.72
N VAL A 48 7.68 -2.76 12.44
CA VAL A 48 8.99 -3.39 12.38
C VAL A 48 9.14 -4.00 10.99
N LEU A 49 10.19 -3.61 10.28
CA LEU A 49 10.58 -4.20 9.01
C LEU A 49 11.58 -5.33 9.25
N GLY A 50 11.09 -6.54 9.42
CA GLY A 50 11.96 -7.71 9.45
C GLY A 50 12.40 -8.07 8.05
N ASN A 51 13.65 -7.84 7.70
CA ASN A 51 14.22 -8.31 6.44
C ASN A 51 15.56 -8.96 6.69
N THR A 52 15.65 -10.27 6.51
CA THR A 52 16.86 -11.06 6.71
C THR A 52 17.80 -10.92 5.50
N LEU A 53 18.37 -9.73 5.29
CA LEU A 53 19.55 -9.55 4.45
C LEU A 53 20.77 -9.92 5.29
N LYS A 54 21.45 -11.02 4.94
CA LYS A 54 22.64 -11.52 5.65
C LYS A 54 22.43 -11.88 7.14
N GLY A 55 21.20 -12.16 7.57
CA GLY A 55 20.92 -12.61 8.94
C GLY A 55 20.53 -11.49 9.92
N GLU A 56 20.46 -10.23 9.49
CA GLU A 56 20.17 -9.10 10.38
C GLU A 56 18.68 -8.71 10.30
N SER A 57 18.07 -8.41 11.45
CA SER A 57 16.72 -7.82 11.53
C SER A 57 16.86 -6.37 11.96
N TYR A 58 16.22 -5.45 11.23
CA TYR A 58 16.24 -4.03 11.58
C TYR A 58 14.88 -3.63 12.14
N CYS A 59 14.89 -2.78 13.17
CA CYS A 59 13.67 -2.17 13.66
C CYS A 59 13.77 -0.67 13.49
N ALA A 60 12.69 -0.08 13.02
CA ALA A 60 12.51 1.35 13.05
C ALA A 60 11.12 1.59 13.62
N ASN A 61 11.03 2.10 14.85
CA ASN A 61 9.77 2.66 15.33
C ASN A 61 9.45 3.87 14.46
N VAL A 62 8.65 3.64 13.44
CA VAL A 62 8.19 4.68 12.52
C VAL A 62 6.74 4.97 12.79
N ASP A 63 6.43 6.26 12.81
CA ASP A 63 5.06 6.68 12.61
C ASP A 63 4.59 6.12 11.24
N PRO A 64 3.44 5.43 11.19
CA PRO A 64 2.97 4.78 9.97
C PRO A 64 2.81 5.77 8.82
N VAL A 65 2.33 6.99 9.11
CA VAL A 65 2.12 8.01 8.09
C VAL A 65 3.45 8.42 7.49
N ASP A 66 4.46 8.64 8.34
CA ASP A 66 5.82 8.95 7.89
C ASP A 66 6.48 7.81 7.11
N PHE A 67 6.26 6.57 7.51
CA PHE A 67 6.76 5.38 6.81
C PHE A 67 6.19 5.26 5.40
N PHE A 68 4.86 5.30 5.28
CA PHE A 68 4.18 5.12 4.00
C PHE A 68 4.30 6.35 3.10
N LYS A 69 4.34 7.58 3.62
CA LYS A 69 4.67 8.75 2.79
C LYS A 69 6.05 8.64 2.15
N LYS A 70 7.06 8.19 2.92
CA LYS A 70 8.45 8.12 2.43
C LYS A 70 8.68 6.91 1.53
N ILE A 71 8.02 5.79 1.79
CA ILE A 71 8.10 4.58 0.96
C ILE A 71 7.19 4.65 -0.26
N GLY A 72 6.01 5.27 -0.16
CA GLY A 72 5.09 5.50 -1.28
C GLY A 72 5.77 6.27 -2.41
N VAL A 73 6.51 7.33 -2.07
CA VAL A 73 7.35 8.10 -3.02
C VAL A 73 8.48 7.26 -3.63
N ILE A 74 8.99 6.25 -2.91
CA ILE A 74 10.04 5.33 -3.40
C ILE A 74 9.47 4.27 -4.36
N VAL A 75 8.20 3.89 -4.18
CA VAL A 75 7.54 2.78 -4.89
C VAL A 75 6.80 3.26 -6.14
N THR A 76 6.28 4.49 -6.13
CA THR A 76 5.77 5.09 -7.37
C THR A 76 6.95 5.43 -8.26
N ASP A 77 7.15 4.67 -9.35
CA ASP A 77 8.12 4.95 -10.42
C ASP A 77 7.91 6.30 -11.14
N VAL A 78 7.07 7.18 -10.59
CA VAL A 78 6.93 8.60 -10.92
C VAL A 78 8.16 9.39 -10.40
N VAL A 79 9.34 8.84 -10.68
CA VAL A 79 10.70 9.30 -10.33
C VAL A 79 11.00 10.72 -10.85
N ALA A 80 10.18 11.26 -11.75
CA ALA A 80 10.42 12.55 -12.37
C ALA A 80 9.96 13.77 -11.55
N LEU A 81 9.19 13.59 -10.47
CA LEU A 81 8.61 14.72 -9.74
C LEU A 81 9.35 14.97 -8.43
N VAL A 82 10.36 15.83 -8.48
CA VAL A 82 10.94 16.42 -7.27
C VAL A 82 9.98 17.50 -6.75
N ASN A 83 9.47 17.33 -5.53
CA ASN A 83 8.57 18.27 -4.84
C ASN A 83 7.34 18.76 -5.65
N PRO A 84 6.49 17.84 -6.14
CA PRO A 84 5.21 18.21 -6.74
C PRO A 84 4.33 18.93 -5.72
N LYS A 85 3.98 20.18 -6.02
CA LYS A 85 2.97 20.94 -5.30
C LYS A 85 1.61 20.56 -5.87
N VAL A 86 0.84 19.77 -5.12
CA VAL A 86 -0.55 19.49 -5.47
C VAL A 86 -1.39 20.74 -5.21
N LEU A 87 -2.06 21.22 -6.25
CA LEU A 87 -2.82 22.46 -6.22
C LEU A 87 -4.29 22.20 -5.84
N ASP A 88 -4.88 21.17 -6.43
CA ASP A 88 -6.27 20.81 -6.23
C ASP A 88 -6.42 19.29 -6.28
N ILE A 89 -7.29 18.76 -5.42
CA ILE A 89 -7.66 17.34 -5.36
C ILE A 89 -9.17 17.28 -5.23
N LYS A 90 -9.78 16.47 -6.08
CA LYS A 90 -11.21 16.17 -6.05
C LYS A 90 -11.39 14.67 -6.06
N VAL A 91 -12.12 14.15 -5.07
CA VAL A 91 -12.54 12.74 -5.02
C VAL A 91 -14.05 12.71 -5.24
N GLU A 92 -14.49 11.92 -6.21
CA GLU A 92 -15.91 11.76 -6.53
C GLU A 92 -16.27 10.28 -6.56
N LYS A 93 -17.30 9.90 -5.79
CA LYS A 93 -17.95 8.61 -5.96
C LYS A 93 -18.82 8.63 -7.21
N LYS A 94 -18.41 7.90 -8.25
CA LYS A 94 -19.11 7.83 -9.54
C LYS A 94 -20.19 6.77 -9.57
N ARG A 95 -19.99 5.68 -8.85
CA ARG A 95 -20.92 4.55 -8.81
C ARG A 95 -20.84 3.82 -7.48
N GLU A 96 -21.98 3.29 -7.05
CA GLU A 96 -22.09 2.34 -5.95
C GLU A 96 -23.22 1.37 -6.27
N GLU A 97 -22.92 0.08 -6.32
CA GLU A 97 -23.89 -0.97 -6.65
C GLU A 97 -23.47 -2.31 -6.04
N LYS A 98 -24.37 -3.30 -6.09
CA LYS A 98 -24.05 -4.64 -5.59
C LYS A 98 -22.95 -5.27 -6.44
N GLY A 99 -21.87 -5.69 -5.79
CA GLY A 99 -20.76 -6.39 -6.43
C GLY A 99 -21.00 -7.91 -6.54
N PRO A 100 -20.15 -8.62 -7.30
CA PRO A 100 -20.14 -10.08 -7.31
C PRO A 100 -19.73 -10.63 -5.93
N LYS A 101 -20.05 -11.89 -5.66
CA LYS A 101 -19.45 -12.57 -4.50
C LYS A 101 -17.95 -12.74 -4.71
N ILE A 102 -17.15 -12.47 -3.68
CA ILE A 102 -15.70 -12.72 -3.66
C ILE A 102 -15.41 -13.63 -2.46
N MET A 103 -14.91 -14.84 -2.72
CA MET A 103 -14.72 -15.88 -1.70
C MET A 103 -16.02 -16.14 -0.90
N ASP A 104 -17.13 -16.27 -1.61
CA ASP A 104 -18.49 -16.44 -1.06
C ASP A 104 -19.06 -15.27 -0.25
N TYR A 105 -18.27 -14.24 0.06
CA TYR A 105 -18.74 -13.03 0.71
C TYR A 105 -19.49 -12.12 -0.28
N PRO A 106 -20.68 -11.62 0.07
CA PRO A 106 -21.33 -10.57 -0.70
C PRO A 106 -20.48 -9.29 -0.65
N THR A 107 -20.31 -8.65 -1.81
CA THR A 107 -19.56 -7.38 -1.90
C THR A 107 -20.44 -6.24 -2.38
N THR A 108 -20.03 -5.03 -2.04
CA THR A 108 -20.48 -3.80 -2.68
C THR A 108 -19.35 -3.30 -3.58
N TYR A 109 -19.70 -2.91 -4.79
CA TYR A 109 -18.80 -2.27 -5.74
C TYR A 109 -18.95 -0.76 -5.65
N VAL A 110 -17.84 -0.05 -5.53
CA VAL A 110 -17.76 1.40 -5.60
C VAL A 110 -16.72 1.80 -6.63
N GLN A 111 -17.07 2.79 -7.46
CA GLN A 111 -16.12 3.48 -8.32
C GLN A 111 -15.83 4.86 -7.77
N LEU A 112 -14.56 5.11 -7.44
CA LEU A 112 -14.06 6.43 -7.09
C LEU A 112 -13.26 7.00 -8.26
N VAL A 113 -13.47 8.28 -8.54
CA VAL A 113 -12.62 9.03 -9.45
C VAL A 113 -11.96 10.15 -8.69
N THR A 114 -10.63 10.06 -8.59
CA THR A 114 -9.79 11.10 -8.02
C THR A 114 -9.16 11.87 -9.16
N THR A 115 -9.33 13.19 -9.18
CA THR A 115 -8.56 14.08 -10.05
C THR A 115 -7.68 14.99 -9.21
N ALA A 116 -6.42 15.10 -9.57
CA ALA A 116 -5.49 16.03 -8.94
C ALA A 116 -4.74 16.86 -9.99
N THR A 117 -4.43 18.11 -9.66
CA THR A 117 -3.53 18.94 -10.47
C THR A 117 -2.29 19.25 -9.65
N GLY A 118 -1.12 19.20 -10.30
CA GLY A 118 0.16 19.40 -9.63
C GLY A 118 1.13 20.24 -10.45
N GLU A 119 2.02 20.93 -9.75
CA GLU A 119 3.16 21.64 -10.34
C GLU A 119 4.46 21.08 -9.78
N ALA A 120 5.41 20.73 -10.64
CA ALA A 120 6.77 20.39 -10.22
C ALA A 120 7.77 21.38 -10.82
N THR A 121 8.85 21.67 -10.10
CA THR A 121 9.95 22.49 -10.61
C THR A 121 11.21 21.66 -10.68
N PHE A 122 11.77 21.52 -11.89
CA PHE A 122 13.01 20.79 -12.11
C PHE A 122 13.94 21.61 -13.01
N MET A 123 15.18 21.85 -12.54
CA MET A 123 16.18 22.69 -13.24
C MET A 123 15.59 23.99 -13.82
N PHE A 124 14.98 24.83 -12.96
CA PHE A 124 14.35 26.12 -13.32
C PHE A 124 13.15 26.05 -14.28
N LYS A 125 12.74 24.87 -14.75
CA LYS A 125 11.53 24.68 -15.56
C LYS A 125 10.37 24.26 -14.66
N LYS A 126 9.23 24.94 -14.84
CA LYS A 126 7.95 24.54 -14.22
C LYS A 126 7.26 23.53 -15.13
N TYR A 127 6.77 22.47 -14.52
CA TYR A 127 6.00 21.42 -15.17
C TYR A 127 4.62 21.38 -14.53
N LYS A 128 3.59 21.27 -15.36
CA LYS A 128 2.20 21.11 -14.93
C LYS A 128 1.76 19.69 -15.24
N TYR A 129 1.12 19.06 -14.26
CA TYR A 129 0.60 17.71 -14.37
C TYR A 129 -0.86 17.68 -13.97
N THR A 130 -1.61 16.81 -14.63
CA THR A 130 -2.92 16.38 -14.16
C THR A 130 -2.87 14.88 -13.93
N MET A 131 -3.40 14.44 -12.81
CA MET A 131 -3.54 13.03 -12.47
C MET A 131 -5.03 12.71 -12.40
N LYS A 132 -5.41 11.59 -13.00
CA LYS A 132 -6.74 11.00 -12.83
C LYS A 132 -6.54 9.56 -12.38
N VAL A 133 -7.04 9.22 -11.19
CA VAL A 133 -7.10 7.86 -10.69
C VAL A 133 -8.56 7.42 -10.74
N THR A 134 -8.80 6.26 -11.33
CA THR A 134 -10.11 5.60 -11.29
C THR A 134 -9.93 4.31 -10.51
N ASP A 135 -10.51 4.25 -9.32
CA ASP A 135 -10.46 3.09 -8.43
C ASP A 135 -11.79 2.36 -8.48
N ASP A 136 -11.74 1.11 -8.92
CA ASP A 136 -12.83 0.15 -8.86
C ASP A 136 -12.61 -0.74 -7.63
N ILE A 137 -13.49 -0.61 -6.64
CA ILE A 137 -13.30 -1.16 -5.29
C ILE A 137 -14.44 -2.12 -4.96
N TRP A 138 -14.11 -3.33 -4.53
CA TRP A 138 -15.07 -4.29 -4.01
C TRP A 138 -14.77 -4.59 -2.55
N TYR A 139 -15.67 -4.21 -1.65
CA TYR A 139 -15.53 -4.47 -0.22
C TYR A 139 -16.64 -5.40 0.27
N ALA A 140 -16.33 -6.23 1.28
CA ALA A 140 -17.33 -7.07 1.93
C ALA A 140 -18.17 -6.25 2.90
N ASN A 141 -19.45 -6.58 3.05
CA ASN A 141 -20.32 -5.90 4.03
C ASN A 141 -20.35 -6.59 5.41
N GLU A 142 -20.00 -7.88 5.45
CA GLU A 142 -20.27 -8.77 6.58
C GLU A 142 -18.99 -9.31 7.24
N LEU A 143 -17.81 -8.97 6.70
CA LEU A 143 -16.55 -9.40 7.27
C LEU A 143 -16.03 -8.30 8.21
N GLU A 144 -15.87 -8.62 9.49
CA GLU A 144 -15.43 -7.67 10.50
C GLU A 144 -14.03 -7.11 10.18
N VAL A 145 -13.90 -5.78 10.19
CA VAL A 145 -12.62 -5.10 10.01
C VAL A 145 -11.94 -4.97 11.36
N GLN A 146 -10.94 -5.80 11.61
CA GLN A 146 -10.07 -5.62 12.78
C GLN A 146 -9.42 -4.22 12.75
N PRO A 147 -9.26 -3.52 13.89
CA PRO A 147 -8.74 -2.14 13.95
C PRO A 147 -7.42 -1.91 13.20
N PHE A 148 -6.55 -2.91 13.18
CA PHE A 148 -5.32 -2.91 12.39
C PHE A 148 -5.58 -2.70 10.89
N ARG A 149 -6.59 -3.38 10.31
CA ARG A 149 -6.90 -3.26 8.87
C ARG A 149 -7.36 -1.86 8.50
N LYS A 150 -8.05 -1.15 9.41
CA LYS A 150 -8.44 0.25 9.21
C LYS A 150 -7.18 1.11 9.00
N ARG A 151 -6.19 0.99 9.89
CA ARG A 151 -4.90 1.70 9.76
C ARG A 151 -4.04 1.22 8.61
N TRP A 152 -4.13 -0.07 8.25
CA TRP A 152 -3.41 -0.60 7.09
C TRP A 152 -3.99 -0.09 5.77
N PHE A 153 -5.32 -0.02 5.64
CA PHE A 153 -5.93 0.62 4.48
C PHE A 153 -5.56 2.10 4.43
N GLU A 154 -5.62 2.82 5.57
CA GLU A 154 -5.11 4.21 5.67
C GLU A 154 -3.64 4.34 5.24
N ALA A 155 -2.83 3.31 5.43
CA ALA A 155 -1.41 3.24 5.08
C ALA A 155 -1.15 2.89 3.61
N LEU A 156 -1.83 1.86 3.08
CA LEU A 156 -1.76 1.46 1.67
C LEU A 156 -2.22 2.56 0.73
N THR A 157 -3.08 3.44 1.22
CA THR A 157 -3.67 4.52 0.43
C THR A 157 -2.87 5.81 0.55
N GLN A 158 -1.71 5.75 1.21
CA GLN A 158 -0.82 6.89 1.29
C GLN A 158 0.01 6.99 0.03
N SER A 159 -0.45 7.89 -0.82
CA SER A 159 0.24 8.38 -2.02
C SER A 159 1.45 9.25 -1.70
N GLY A 160 1.66 9.62 -0.43
CA GLY A 160 2.65 10.62 -0.02
C GLY A 160 2.06 12.04 0.04
N TYR A 161 0.80 12.23 -0.35
CA TYR A 161 0.11 13.53 -0.37
C TYR A 161 -1.02 13.55 0.65
N GLU A 162 -0.78 14.27 1.75
CA GLU A 162 -1.68 14.34 2.91
C GLU A 162 -3.16 14.55 2.56
N LYS A 163 -3.49 15.44 1.62
CA LYS A 163 -4.88 15.70 1.23
C LYS A 163 -5.53 14.54 0.48
N LEU A 164 -4.78 13.84 -0.38
CA LEU A 164 -5.28 12.70 -1.12
C LEU A 164 -5.44 11.51 -0.17
N ASP A 165 -4.42 11.31 0.67
CA ASP A 165 -4.38 10.27 1.69
C ASP A 165 -5.55 10.42 2.67
N GLN A 166 -5.82 11.67 3.10
CA GLN A 166 -6.93 11.99 4.00
C GLN A 166 -8.29 11.72 3.34
N ALA A 167 -8.48 12.13 2.08
CA ALA A 167 -9.76 11.92 1.39
C ALA A 167 -10.07 10.43 1.18
N PHE A 168 -9.06 9.63 0.81
CA PHE A 168 -9.25 8.19 0.71
C PHE A 168 -9.46 7.55 2.09
N THR A 169 -8.64 7.95 3.08
CA THR A 169 -8.75 7.49 4.46
C THR A 169 -10.16 7.71 5.00
N ASP A 170 -10.70 8.92 4.88
CA ASP A 170 -12.03 9.24 5.40
C ASP A 170 -13.11 8.38 4.73
N TRP A 171 -13.02 8.16 3.42
CA TRP A 171 -13.91 7.22 2.74
C TRP A 171 -13.74 5.77 3.23
N ALA A 172 -12.50 5.28 3.34
CA ALA A 172 -12.21 3.91 3.77
C ALA A 172 -12.67 3.65 5.21
N ARG A 173 -12.65 4.67 6.08
CA ARG A 173 -13.14 4.59 7.48
C ARG A 173 -14.64 4.34 7.57
N GLU A 174 -15.39 4.71 6.55
CA GLU A 174 -16.85 4.55 6.48
C GLU A 174 -17.26 3.17 5.93
N LEU A 175 -16.30 2.37 5.45
CA LEU A 175 -16.61 1.05 4.91
C LEU A 175 -17.05 0.07 6.02
N PRO A 176 -18.14 -0.69 5.81
CA PRO A 176 -18.64 -1.67 6.77
C PRO A 176 -17.75 -2.92 6.87
N GLY A 177 -16.88 -3.15 5.88
CA GLY A 177 -15.99 -4.30 5.83
C GLY A 177 -14.77 -4.04 4.96
N PRO A 178 -13.84 -5.02 4.84
CA PRO A 178 -12.57 -4.82 4.16
C PRO A 178 -12.71 -4.87 2.64
N ILE A 179 -11.79 -4.20 1.96
CA ILE A 179 -11.62 -4.31 0.50
C ILE A 179 -11.09 -5.71 0.16
N LEU A 180 -11.81 -6.44 -0.69
CA LEU A 180 -11.45 -7.77 -1.19
C LEU A 180 -10.82 -7.73 -2.58
N LYS A 181 -11.10 -6.67 -3.35
CA LYS A 181 -10.52 -6.43 -4.67
C LYS A 181 -10.43 -4.92 -4.92
N LEU A 182 -9.31 -4.50 -5.52
CA LEU A 182 -9.05 -3.15 -5.97
C LEU A 182 -8.45 -3.21 -7.37
N GLU A 183 -9.03 -2.47 -8.30
CA GLU A 183 -8.46 -2.23 -9.62
C GLU A 183 -8.32 -0.72 -9.80
N SER A 184 -7.11 -0.26 -10.09
CA SER A 184 -6.80 1.16 -10.21
C SER A 184 -6.24 1.46 -11.59
N GLU A 185 -6.81 2.46 -12.26
CA GLU A 185 -6.25 3.05 -13.47
C GLU A 185 -5.77 4.47 -13.15
N ILE A 186 -4.46 4.66 -13.22
CA ILE A 186 -3.78 5.92 -12.93
C ILE A 186 -3.31 6.51 -14.25
N ILE A 187 -3.85 7.67 -14.60
CA ILE A 187 -3.47 8.43 -15.79
C ILE A 187 -2.77 9.70 -15.32
N VAL A 188 -1.50 9.85 -15.69
CA VAL A 188 -0.71 11.06 -15.44
C VAL A 188 -0.45 11.76 -16.75
N THR A 189 -0.93 12.99 -16.89
CA THR A 189 -0.73 13.83 -18.08
C THR A 189 0.29 14.91 -17.79
N ASN A 190 1.35 14.96 -18.60
CA ASN A 190 2.21 16.13 -18.69
C ASN A 190 1.53 17.19 -19.56
N VAL A 191 0.99 18.23 -18.93
CA VAL A 191 0.19 19.26 -19.61
C VAL A 191 1.01 20.03 -20.65
N ILE A 192 2.32 20.22 -20.42
CA ILE A 192 3.19 20.99 -21.31
C ILE A 192 3.55 20.18 -22.56
N LYS A 193 3.80 18.88 -22.39
CA LYS A 193 4.16 17.99 -23.50
C LYS A 193 2.95 17.35 -24.19
N ASN A 194 1.77 17.46 -23.58
CA ASN A 194 0.57 16.74 -24.00
C ASN A 194 0.80 15.21 -24.11
N GLU A 195 1.60 14.68 -23.18
CA GLU A 195 1.95 13.26 -23.10
C GLU A 195 1.22 12.64 -21.90
N ASN A 196 0.62 11.46 -22.11
CA ASN A 196 0.00 10.68 -21.06
C ASN A 196 0.86 9.46 -20.73
N ASP A 197 1.01 9.22 -19.44
CA ASP A 197 1.44 7.94 -18.91
C ASP A 197 0.24 7.26 -18.26
N THR A 198 0.13 5.94 -18.41
CA THR A 198 -0.98 5.17 -17.88
C THR A 198 -0.46 3.94 -17.18
N GLN A 199 -0.80 3.83 -15.90
CA GLN A 199 -0.46 2.72 -15.04
C GLN A 199 -1.75 2.02 -14.60
N LYS A 200 -1.73 0.69 -14.61
CA LYS A 200 -2.84 -0.14 -14.15
C LYS A 200 -2.36 -1.03 -13.05
N GLU A 201 -3.09 -1.02 -11.94
CA GLU A 201 -2.79 -1.81 -10.76
C GLU A 201 -4.00 -2.66 -10.40
N LYS A 202 -3.72 -3.83 -9.84
CA LYS A 202 -4.75 -4.78 -9.44
C LYS A 202 -4.31 -5.55 -8.22
N ALA A 203 -5.08 -5.41 -7.15
CA ALA A 203 -4.94 -6.19 -5.93
C ALA A 203 -6.20 -7.05 -5.72
N VAL A 204 -6.01 -8.32 -5.37
CA VAL A 204 -7.11 -9.27 -5.13
C VAL A 204 -6.76 -10.15 -3.95
N ILE A 205 -7.67 -10.25 -2.97
CA ILE A 205 -7.56 -11.26 -1.92
C ILE A 205 -7.92 -12.62 -2.51
N THR A 206 -6.95 -13.53 -2.52
CA THR A 206 -7.11 -14.86 -3.13
C THR A 206 -7.58 -15.93 -2.16
N SER A 207 -7.40 -15.72 -0.85
CA SER A 207 -7.84 -16.64 0.19
C SER A 207 -7.97 -15.92 1.53
N ILE A 208 -8.94 -16.38 2.33
CA ILE A 208 -9.11 -16.00 3.74
C ILE A 208 -9.26 -17.31 4.52
N LYS A 209 -8.49 -17.46 5.59
CA LYS A 209 -8.56 -18.61 6.49
C LYS A 209 -8.55 -18.13 7.92
N GLU A 210 -9.56 -18.54 8.69
CA GLU A 210 -9.51 -18.42 10.14
C GLU A 210 -8.59 -19.51 10.69
N VAL A 211 -7.68 -19.12 11.57
CA VAL A 211 -6.68 -20.01 12.19
C VAL A 211 -6.76 -19.81 13.68
N LYS A 212 -6.68 -20.90 14.45
CA LYS A 212 -6.64 -20.78 15.91
C LYS A 212 -5.28 -20.20 16.29
N SER A 213 -5.23 -19.36 17.33
CA SER A 213 -3.98 -18.74 17.77
C SER A 213 -2.89 -19.77 18.10
N ASN A 214 -3.26 -20.97 18.56
CA ASN A 214 -2.32 -22.06 18.86
C ASN A 214 -1.72 -22.74 17.61
N ASP A 215 -2.33 -22.55 16.44
CA ASP A 215 -1.83 -23.08 15.17
C ASP A 215 -0.79 -22.14 14.53
N LEU A 216 -0.67 -20.90 15.04
CA LEU A 216 0.36 -19.96 14.62
C LEU A 216 1.69 -20.31 15.29
N ALA A 217 2.78 -20.16 14.55
CA ALA A 217 4.12 -20.29 15.12
C ALA A 217 4.28 -19.27 16.27
N LYS A 218 4.86 -19.69 17.40
CA LYS A 218 4.96 -18.86 18.63
C LYS A 218 5.71 -17.54 18.41
N ASP A 219 6.55 -17.49 17.39
CA ASP A 219 7.37 -16.34 17.00
C ASP A 219 6.73 -15.46 15.91
N THR A 220 5.52 -15.79 15.44
CA THR A 220 4.83 -15.04 14.37
C THR A 220 4.77 -13.54 14.65
N PHE A 221 4.46 -13.17 15.89
CA PHE A 221 4.36 -11.78 16.35
C PHE A 221 5.45 -11.37 17.35
N THR A 222 6.55 -12.13 17.41
CA THR A 222 7.68 -11.75 18.24
C THR A 222 8.49 -10.69 17.52
N VAL A 223 8.59 -9.51 18.13
CA VAL A 223 9.50 -8.47 17.65
C VAL A 223 10.94 -9.01 17.77
N PRO A 224 11.71 -9.10 16.67
CA PRO A 224 13.07 -9.61 16.73
C PRO A 224 13.95 -8.70 17.59
N LYS A 225 15.03 -9.25 18.16
CA LYS A 225 16.13 -8.41 18.64
C LYS A 225 16.77 -7.77 17.41
N CYS A 226 16.74 -6.45 17.37
CA CYS A 226 17.11 -5.68 16.20
C CYS A 226 17.85 -4.42 16.63
N GLU A 227 18.75 -3.96 15.78
CA GLU A 227 19.35 -2.65 15.95
C GLU A 227 18.35 -1.57 15.53
N ASN A 228 18.25 -0.52 16.34
CA ASN A 228 17.51 0.68 15.95
C ASN A 228 18.24 1.33 14.78
N ILE A 229 17.63 1.31 13.61
CA ILE A 229 18.17 2.00 12.44
C ILE A 229 17.62 3.41 12.37
N ASN A 230 18.46 4.34 11.89
CA ASN A 230 18.01 5.71 11.62
C ASN A 230 17.19 5.79 10.33
N GLN A 231 16.55 6.93 10.10
CA GLN A 231 15.68 7.15 8.94
C GLN A 231 16.39 6.93 7.59
N LYS A 232 17.65 7.35 7.44
CA LYS A 232 18.39 7.17 6.17
C LYS A 232 18.64 5.70 5.86
N GLN A 233 18.97 4.92 6.89
CA GLN A 233 19.15 3.48 6.75
C GLN A 233 17.84 2.81 6.33
N LEU A 234 16.72 3.19 6.95
CA LEU A 234 15.40 2.67 6.60
C LEU A 234 15.04 2.96 5.14
N GLU A 235 15.23 4.21 4.68
CA GLU A 235 14.96 4.60 3.29
C GLU A 235 15.83 3.82 2.30
N SER A 236 17.10 3.57 2.63
CA SER A 236 17.99 2.75 1.79
C SER A 236 17.51 1.31 1.71
N THR A 237 17.19 0.70 2.85
CA THR A 237 16.70 -0.69 2.90
C THR A 237 15.39 -0.85 2.13
N ALA A 238 14.44 0.08 2.29
CA ALA A 238 13.18 0.06 1.55
C ALA A 238 13.41 0.16 0.03
N LYS A 239 14.34 1.03 -0.42
CA LYS A 239 14.74 1.13 -1.83
C LYS A 239 15.32 -0.15 -2.36
N ASP A 240 16.18 -0.81 -1.60
CA ASP A 240 16.83 -2.05 -2.05
C ASP A 240 15.82 -3.19 -2.12
N MET A 241 14.91 -3.30 -1.14
CA MET A 241 13.78 -4.26 -1.22
C MET A 241 12.87 -3.99 -2.42
N ALA A 242 12.58 -2.72 -2.74
CA ALA A 242 11.78 -2.36 -3.90
C ALA A 242 12.46 -2.72 -5.22
N LYS A 243 13.77 -2.46 -5.36
CA LYS A 243 14.57 -2.88 -6.52
C LYS A 243 14.59 -4.40 -6.69
N GLU A 244 14.69 -5.14 -5.57
CA GLU A 244 14.61 -6.60 -5.54
C GLU A 244 13.20 -7.14 -5.82
N GLY A 245 12.18 -6.27 -5.94
CA GLY A 245 10.79 -6.64 -6.15
C GLY A 245 10.13 -7.26 -4.93
N LYS A 246 10.76 -7.14 -3.75
CA LYS A 246 10.28 -7.64 -2.46
C LYS A 246 9.39 -6.66 -1.72
N LEU A 247 9.37 -5.40 -2.18
CA LEU A 247 8.52 -4.36 -1.62
C LEU A 247 7.89 -3.57 -2.76
N GLY A 248 6.59 -3.35 -2.68
CA GLY A 248 5.92 -2.31 -3.43
C GLY A 248 4.42 -2.53 -3.41
N LEU A 249 3.71 -1.44 -3.58
CA LEU A 249 2.28 -1.36 -3.80
C LEU A 249 1.89 -1.98 -5.14
#